data_AF-A0AAU2QIC7-F1
#
_entry.id   AF-A0AAU2QIC7-F1
#
_cell.length_a   1.000
_cell.length_b   1.000
_cell.length_c   1.000
_cell.angle_alpha   90.00
_cell.angle_beta   90.00
_cell.angle_gamma   90.00
#
_symmetry.space_group_name_H-M   'P 1'
#
loop_
_entity.id
_entity.type
_entity.pdbx_description
1 polymer ?
#
loop_
_entity_poly.entity_id
_entity_poly.type
_entity_poly.pdbx_seq_one_letter_code
_entity_poly.pdbx_strand_id
1 'polypeptide(L)'
;MQHRRPRFSKKAKTLLSGTVALAAAVGVTVAQADESSKKCTAFDTITLGKYYVNNNLWNEGKYTGTQCVWSNSQSGSTISWGTDYSLANSATGRDYDVKSYASTVLGWHWGWKTDKAATQLPIRVGDRKPVRTSWEFTVSAAPGTMNVAYDLWLHNKNTADWQDQPTDEIMIWLNRQGGAGPLGTKYGSVSLGGAMWDIYQGDIGWKVYSFVRQTNTTKASLNLDDFTQALVRRKLLSNDKYVSGIESGTEVFKGAGRLDTKSYSVNIG
;
A
#
# COMPACT_ATOMS: atom_id res chain seq x y z
N MET A 1 59.65 -49.89 61.64
CA MET A 1 61.01 -50.06 61.07
C MET A 1 61.15 -49.17 59.85
N GLN A 2 62.33 -48.58 59.71
CA GLN A 2 62.71 -47.53 58.76
C GLN A 2 62.58 -47.99 57.28
N HIS A 3 62.19 -47.09 56.37
CA HIS A 3 63.15 -46.39 55.50
C HIS A 3 62.50 -45.58 54.33
N ARG A 4 62.95 -44.32 54.25
CA ARG A 4 63.38 -43.53 53.06
C ARG A 4 62.41 -43.16 51.91
N ARG A 5 62.21 -41.84 51.81
CA ARG A 5 62.01 -41.00 50.58
C ARG A 5 63.20 -41.13 49.58
N PRO A 6 63.27 -40.40 48.44
CA PRO A 6 62.29 -39.97 47.40
C PRO A 6 62.84 -40.18 45.94
N ARG A 7 62.08 -39.86 44.88
CA ARG A 7 62.62 -39.11 43.70
C ARG A 7 61.55 -38.61 42.71
N PHE A 8 61.93 -37.51 42.05
CA PHE A 8 61.17 -36.52 41.28
C PHE A 8 60.94 -36.86 39.79
N SER A 9 59.93 -36.16 39.23
CA SER A 9 59.81 -35.65 37.85
C SER A 9 59.42 -36.68 36.78
N LYS A 10 58.37 -36.47 35.98
CA LYS A 10 58.22 -35.39 34.98
C LYS A 10 56.74 -35.18 34.62
N LYS A 11 56.36 -33.92 34.42
CA LYS A 11 55.07 -33.49 33.88
C LYS A 11 54.98 -33.85 32.39
N ALA A 12 53.89 -34.47 31.96
CA ALA A 12 53.48 -34.50 30.56
C ALA A 12 52.11 -33.79 30.47
N LYS A 13 52.10 -32.65 29.78
CA LYS A 13 50.89 -31.89 29.45
C LYS A 13 50.25 -32.56 28.24
N THR A 14 49.06 -33.12 28.40
CA THR A 14 48.22 -33.58 27.29
C THR A 14 47.42 -32.38 26.80
N LEU A 15 47.71 -31.87 25.60
CA LEU A 15 46.83 -30.93 24.90
C LEU A 15 45.63 -31.72 24.37
N LEU A 16 44.43 -31.49 24.91
CA LEU A 16 43.19 -31.82 24.23
C LEU A 16 42.91 -30.72 23.21
N SER A 17 42.95 -31.06 21.92
CA SER A 17 42.39 -30.25 20.85
C SER A 17 40.86 -30.23 20.99
N GLY A 18 40.31 -29.17 21.58
CA GLY A 18 38.89 -28.87 21.54
C GLY A 18 38.54 -28.18 20.22
N THR A 19 37.91 -28.90 19.31
CA THR A 19 37.32 -28.32 18.09
C THR A 19 36.10 -27.48 18.50
N VAL A 20 36.25 -26.16 18.54
CA VAL A 20 35.11 -25.24 18.68
C VAL A 20 34.43 -25.17 17.30
N ALA A 21 33.27 -25.81 17.18
CA ALA A 21 32.39 -25.62 16.04
C ALA A 21 31.79 -24.20 16.12
N LEU A 22 32.30 -23.28 15.30
CA LEU A 22 31.70 -21.97 15.10
C LEU A 22 30.40 -22.17 14.31
N ALA A 23 29.26 -22.18 14.99
CA ALA A 23 27.97 -22.05 14.33
C ALA A 23 27.85 -20.62 13.80
N ALA A 24 28.16 -20.41 12.52
CA ALA A 24 27.89 -19.16 11.84
C ALA A 24 26.36 -19.02 11.71
N ALA A 25 25.75 -18.28 12.64
CA ALA A 25 24.40 -17.79 12.46
C ALA A 25 24.42 -16.80 11.29
N VAL A 26 24.02 -17.28 10.11
CA VAL A 26 23.73 -16.41 8.96
C VAL A 26 22.46 -15.65 9.32
N GLY A 27 22.62 -14.54 10.04
CA GLY A 27 21.56 -13.58 10.21
C GLY A 27 21.23 -13.01 8.85
N VAL A 28 20.04 -13.32 8.33
CA VAL A 28 19.46 -12.58 7.21
C VAL A 28 19.17 -11.18 7.75
N THR A 29 20.14 -10.27 7.63
CA THR A 29 19.89 -8.85 7.79
C THR A 29 19.01 -8.45 6.61
N VAL A 30 17.70 -8.38 6.83
CA VAL A 30 16.83 -7.61 5.94
C VAL A 30 17.37 -6.19 6.00
N ALA A 31 17.99 -5.72 4.91
CA ALA A 31 18.40 -4.33 4.81
C ALA A 31 17.17 -3.48 5.12
N GLN A 32 17.17 -2.80 6.27
CA GLN A 32 16.22 -1.72 6.48
C GLN A 32 16.56 -0.67 5.44
N ALA A 33 15.54 -0.26 4.69
CA ALA A 33 15.69 0.78 3.69
C ALA A 33 16.25 2.06 4.32
N ASP A 34 16.88 2.88 3.49
CA ASP A 34 17.47 4.15 3.87
C ASP A 34 16.39 5.14 4.34
N GLU A 35 16.02 5.06 5.62
CA GLU A 35 15.05 5.96 6.27
C GLU A 35 15.55 7.42 6.33
N SER A 36 16.78 7.71 5.89
CA SER A 36 17.36 9.05 5.87
C SER A 36 16.71 10.01 4.88
N SER A 37 15.85 9.52 3.97
CA SER A 37 15.18 10.30 2.92
C SER A 37 13.66 10.45 3.09
N LYS A 38 13.12 10.18 4.30
CA LYS A 38 11.70 10.34 4.59
C LYS A 38 11.20 11.72 4.18
N LYS A 39 10.08 11.73 3.47
CA LYS A 39 9.35 12.95 3.15
C LYS A 39 8.09 13.03 3.99
N CYS A 40 8.00 14.06 4.84
CA CYS A 40 6.98 14.17 5.87
C CYS A 40 6.06 15.39 5.67
N THR A 41 6.34 16.24 4.69
CA THR A 41 5.47 17.39 4.40
C THR A 41 4.19 16.88 3.75
N ALA A 42 3.08 17.57 4.00
CA ALA A 42 1.85 17.31 3.27
C ALA A 42 2.11 17.40 1.76
N PHE A 43 1.60 16.41 1.02
CA PHE A 43 1.71 16.31 -0.45
C PHE A 43 3.12 16.18 -1.02
N ASP A 44 4.13 15.90 -0.18
CA ASP A 44 5.45 15.53 -0.67
C ASP A 44 5.35 14.30 -1.59
N THR A 45 6.12 14.32 -2.69
CA THR A 45 6.15 13.22 -3.66
C THR A 45 7.54 12.64 -3.89
N ILE A 46 7.58 11.36 -4.25
CA ILE A 46 8.80 10.64 -4.66
C ILE A 46 8.52 9.90 -5.97
N THR A 47 9.14 10.33 -7.07
CA THR A 47 8.96 9.68 -8.39
C THR A 47 9.71 8.36 -8.46
N LEU A 48 9.02 7.30 -8.92
CA LEU A 48 9.56 5.94 -9.09
C LEU A 48 9.16 5.42 -10.48
N GLY A 49 9.88 5.87 -11.51
CA GLY A 49 9.62 5.53 -12.90
C GLY A 49 8.28 6.12 -13.37
N LYS A 50 7.35 5.26 -13.79
CA LYS A 50 6.01 5.69 -14.22
C LYS A 50 5.03 5.97 -13.07
N TYR A 51 5.46 5.73 -11.83
CA TYR A 51 4.69 6.03 -10.62
C TYR A 51 5.30 7.21 -9.89
N TYR A 52 4.55 7.72 -8.92
CA TYR A 52 5.12 8.48 -7.81
C TYR A 52 4.42 8.10 -6.50
N VAL A 53 5.14 8.14 -5.39
CA VAL A 53 4.56 8.07 -4.05
C VAL A 53 4.10 9.47 -3.65
N ASN A 54 2.91 9.59 -3.06
CA ASN A 54 2.32 10.83 -2.55
C ASN A 54 2.04 10.69 -1.05
N ASN A 55 2.56 11.61 -0.22
CA ASN A 55 2.26 11.61 1.22
C ASN A 55 0.79 11.99 1.51
N ASN A 56 0.16 12.77 0.64
CA ASN A 56 -1.29 13.01 0.59
C ASN A 56 -2.03 13.13 1.94
N LEU A 57 -1.55 14.02 2.80
CA LEU A 57 -2.24 14.47 4.02
C LEU A 57 -3.33 15.49 3.66
N TRP A 58 -4.32 15.06 2.88
CA TRP A 58 -5.26 15.97 2.21
C TRP A 58 -6.29 16.61 3.14
N ASN A 59 -6.65 15.95 4.25
CA ASN A 59 -7.72 16.43 5.12
C ASN A 59 -7.17 17.36 6.21
N GLU A 60 -6.47 18.41 5.76
CA GLU A 60 -5.86 19.39 6.63
C GLU A 60 -6.89 19.98 7.59
N GLY A 61 -6.52 20.06 8.87
CA GLY A 61 -7.41 20.55 9.93
C GLY A 61 -8.31 19.49 10.57
N LYS A 62 -8.43 18.27 10.03
CA LYS A 62 -9.16 17.16 10.69
C LYS A 62 -8.28 16.29 11.58
N TYR A 63 -6.97 16.43 11.49
CA TYR A 63 -6.03 15.64 12.27
C TYR A 63 -5.01 16.49 13.04
N THR A 64 -4.37 15.85 14.00
CA THR A 64 -3.07 16.23 14.57
C THR A 64 -2.10 15.07 14.43
N GLY A 65 -0.80 15.36 14.42
CA GLY A 65 0.26 14.35 14.33
C GLY A 65 1.04 14.42 13.02
N THR A 66 1.69 13.31 12.65
CA THR A 66 2.67 13.25 11.57
C THR A 66 2.47 12.04 10.68
N GLN A 67 2.86 12.16 9.42
CA GLN A 67 2.97 11.03 8.49
C GLN A 67 4.11 11.28 7.52
N CYS A 68 4.89 10.25 7.25
CA CYS A 68 5.99 10.28 6.31
C CYS A 68 5.87 9.18 5.27
N VAL A 69 6.45 9.41 4.10
CA VAL A 69 6.64 8.40 3.05
C VAL A 69 8.11 8.29 2.67
N TRP A 70 8.50 7.12 2.16
CA TRP A 70 9.84 6.89 1.61
C TRP A 70 9.77 5.84 0.49
N SER A 71 10.79 5.84 -0.37
CA SER A 71 11.00 4.79 -1.37
C SER A 71 12.07 3.81 -0.90
N ASN A 72 11.88 2.52 -1.17
CA ASN A 72 12.88 1.49 -0.85
C ASN A 72 13.64 1.04 -2.10
N SER A 73 12.94 0.76 -3.21
CA SER A 73 13.57 0.32 -4.46
C SER A 73 12.68 0.49 -5.69
N GLN A 74 13.31 0.48 -6.86
CA GLN A 74 12.67 0.36 -8.16
C GLN A 74 13.49 -0.59 -9.03
N SER A 75 12.85 -1.61 -9.60
CA SER A 75 13.44 -2.51 -10.60
C SER A 75 12.46 -2.69 -11.74
N GLY A 76 12.78 -2.11 -12.90
CA GLY A 76 11.85 -2.01 -14.02
C GLY A 76 10.57 -1.27 -13.61
N SER A 77 9.42 -1.93 -13.79
CA SER A 77 8.09 -1.43 -13.42
C SER A 77 7.61 -1.87 -12.03
N THR A 78 8.45 -2.56 -11.26
CA THR A 78 8.16 -3.00 -9.89
C THR A 78 8.82 -2.04 -8.90
N ILE A 79 8.02 -1.54 -7.96
CA ILE A 79 8.46 -0.58 -6.95
C ILE A 79 8.21 -1.11 -5.54
N SER A 80 8.95 -0.59 -4.58
CA SER A 80 8.71 -0.78 -3.15
C SER A 80 8.89 0.53 -2.41
N TRP A 81 8.01 0.78 -1.44
CA TRP A 81 7.89 2.05 -0.72
C TRP A 81 7.24 1.80 0.65
N GLY A 82 7.22 2.81 1.51
CA GLY A 82 6.49 2.70 2.77
C GLY A 82 5.98 4.04 3.28
N THR A 83 5.11 3.93 4.28
CA THR A 83 4.62 5.07 5.07
C THR A 83 4.49 4.67 6.53
N ASP A 84 4.82 5.61 7.41
CA ASP A 84 4.49 5.56 8.83
C ASP A 84 3.68 6.79 9.19
N TYR A 85 2.81 6.63 10.17
CA TYR A 85 1.92 7.68 10.62
C TYR A 85 1.66 7.57 12.12
N SER A 86 1.33 8.72 12.70
CA SER A 86 0.72 8.87 14.01
C SER A 86 -0.27 10.00 13.88
N LEU A 87 -1.54 9.67 13.64
CA LEU A 87 -2.61 10.63 13.36
C LEU A 87 -3.73 10.46 14.39
N ALA A 88 -4.16 11.58 14.98
CA ALA A 88 -5.29 11.64 15.90
C ALA A 88 -6.31 12.67 15.40
N ASN A 89 -7.52 12.67 15.97
CA ASN A 89 -8.50 13.71 15.65
C ASN A 89 -8.02 15.07 16.16
N SER A 90 -8.18 16.09 15.32
CA SER A 90 -8.16 17.49 15.78
C SER A 90 -9.46 17.82 16.53
N ALA A 91 -9.60 19.07 16.98
CA ALA A 91 -10.86 19.56 17.57
C ALA A 91 -12.07 19.41 16.63
N THR A 92 -11.86 19.51 15.31
CA THR A 92 -12.92 19.42 14.29
C THR A 92 -12.95 18.07 13.57
N GLY A 93 -12.00 17.19 13.88
CA GLY A 93 -11.91 15.82 13.40
C GLY A 93 -12.86 14.87 14.12
N ARG A 94 -13.29 13.84 13.40
CA ARG A 94 -14.14 12.75 13.89
C ARG A 94 -13.51 11.41 13.54
N ASP A 95 -13.95 10.38 14.25
CA ASP A 95 -13.43 9.01 14.11
C ASP A 95 -13.66 8.40 12.72
N TYR A 96 -14.67 8.86 12.01
CA TYR A 96 -14.99 8.42 10.65
C TYR A 96 -14.32 9.27 9.56
N ASP A 97 -13.63 10.37 9.92
CA ASP A 97 -12.93 11.19 8.93
C ASP A 97 -11.63 10.48 8.51
N VAL A 98 -11.45 10.24 7.21
CA VAL A 98 -10.15 9.88 6.65
C VAL A 98 -9.24 11.12 6.72
N LYS A 99 -8.02 10.94 7.22
CA LYS A 99 -7.06 12.04 7.44
C LYS A 99 -6.04 12.16 6.32
N SER A 100 -5.66 11.02 5.73
CA SER A 100 -4.67 10.92 4.67
C SER A 100 -4.95 9.71 3.78
N TYR A 101 -4.38 9.74 2.58
CA TYR A 101 -4.28 8.57 1.71
C TYR A 101 -2.88 8.50 1.09
N ALA A 102 -1.89 8.08 1.88
CA ALA A 102 -0.55 7.87 1.33
C ALA A 102 -0.59 6.73 0.31
N SER A 103 -0.19 7.02 -0.93
CA SER A 103 -0.37 6.10 -2.05
C SER A 103 0.76 6.20 -3.07
N THR A 104 0.98 5.13 -3.81
CA THR A 104 1.58 5.24 -5.15
C THR A 104 0.50 5.64 -6.14
N VAL A 105 0.82 6.54 -7.05
CA VAL A 105 -0.05 6.98 -8.13
C VAL A 105 0.55 6.60 -9.48
N LEU A 106 -0.27 5.96 -10.32
CA LEU A 106 -0.08 5.81 -11.76
C LEU A 106 -1.12 6.66 -12.49
N GLY A 107 -0.70 7.69 -13.21
CA GLY A 107 -1.58 8.52 -14.02
C GLY A 107 -2.08 9.78 -13.30
N TRP A 108 -3.36 10.09 -13.47
CA TRP A 108 -3.99 11.30 -12.94
C TRP A 108 -4.25 11.20 -11.43
N HIS A 109 -3.91 12.26 -10.70
CA HIS A 109 -4.37 12.55 -9.34
C HIS A 109 -4.30 14.06 -9.17
N TRP A 110 -5.44 14.74 -9.32
CA TRP A 110 -5.53 16.21 -9.36
C TRP A 110 -4.56 16.84 -10.37
N GLY A 111 -4.39 16.17 -11.52
CA GLY A 111 -3.41 16.51 -12.55
C GLY A 111 -2.42 15.38 -12.82
N TRP A 112 -1.47 15.64 -13.71
CA TRP A 112 -0.44 14.68 -14.15
C TRP A 112 0.93 15.10 -13.61
N LYS A 113 1.53 14.27 -12.75
CA LYS A 113 2.89 14.51 -12.20
C LYS A 113 3.98 13.68 -12.88
N THR A 114 3.61 12.60 -13.54
CA THR A 114 4.49 11.77 -14.38
C THR A 114 4.09 11.92 -15.84
N ASP A 115 4.99 11.55 -16.75
CA ASP A 115 4.68 11.52 -18.17
C ASP A 115 3.42 10.66 -18.44
N LYS A 116 2.39 11.31 -19.01
CA LYS A 116 1.12 10.68 -19.35
C LYS A 116 1.32 9.49 -20.28
N ALA A 117 2.22 9.59 -21.26
CA ALA A 117 2.49 8.50 -22.20
C ALA A 117 3.07 7.25 -21.50
N ALA A 118 3.98 7.45 -20.54
CA ALA A 118 4.58 6.37 -19.76
C ALA A 118 3.55 5.62 -18.88
N THR A 119 2.44 6.25 -18.52
CA THR A 119 1.41 5.65 -17.66
C THR A 119 0.47 4.70 -18.44
N GLN A 120 0.36 4.88 -19.76
CA GLN A 120 -0.64 4.24 -20.62
C GLN A 120 -2.10 4.55 -20.23
N LEU A 121 -2.31 5.55 -19.38
CA LEU A 121 -3.60 6.08 -18.98
C LEU A 121 -3.87 7.43 -19.69
N PRO A 122 -5.14 7.80 -19.91
CA PRO A 122 -6.33 7.04 -19.54
C PRO A 122 -6.69 5.93 -20.51
N ILE A 123 -7.42 4.92 -20.01
CA ILE A 123 -8.03 3.85 -20.82
C ILE A 123 -9.55 3.90 -20.70
N ARG A 124 -10.26 3.64 -21.80
CA ARG A 124 -11.72 3.58 -21.79
C ARG A 124 -12.19 2.26 -21.21
N VAL A 125 -13.19 2.30 -20.33
CA VAL A 125 -13.77 1.13 -19.66
C VAL A 125 -14.33 0.12 -20.68
N GLY A 126 -15.00 0.62 -21.72
CA GLY A 126 -15.57 -0.21 -22.78
C GLY A 126 -14.55 -0.93 -23.67
N ASP A 127 -13.28 -0.52 -23.65
CA ASP A 127 -12.23 -1.17 -24.44
C ASP A 127 -11.73 -2.46 -23.79
N ARG A 128 -12.09 -2.69 -22.52
CA ARG A 128 -11.78 -3.92 -21.76
C ARG A 128 -10.30 -4.29 -21.78
N LYS A 129 -9.42 -3.28 -21.77
CA LYS A 129 -7.97 -3.49 -21.69
C LYS A 129 -7.64 -4.14 -20.34
N PRO A 130 -6.91 -5.27 -20.31
CA PRO A 130 -6.45 -5.84 -19.06
C PRO A 130 -5.58 -4.84 -18.28
N VAL A 131 -5.81 -4.74 -16.98
CA VAL A 131 -5.02 -3.93 -16.05
C VAL A 131 -4.59 -4.83 -14.90
N ARG A 132 -3.50 -5.56 -15.12
CA ARG A 132 -3.00 -6.56 -14.17
C ARG A 132 -2.12 -5.91 -13.14
N THR A 133 -2.40 -6.14 -11.86
CA THR A 133 -1.63 -5.64 -10.74
C THR A 133 -1.11 -6.78 -9.88
N SER A 134 0.04 -6.54 -9.25
CA SER A 134 0.55 -7.38 -8.16
C SER A 134 0.95 -6.47 -7.02
N TRP A 135 0.47 -6.77 -5.81
CA TRP A 135 0.80 -5.99 -4.62
C TRP A 135 1.03 -6.91 -3.43
N GLU A 136 2.19 -6.78 -2.81
CA GLU A 136 2.54 -7.45 -1.56
C GLU A 136 3.01 -6.40 -0.55
N PHE A 137 2.45 -6.44 0.65
CA PHE A 137 2.70 -5.45 1.69
C PHE A 137 2.67 -6.05 3.10
N THR A 138 3.08 -5.27 4.08
CA THR A 138 2.89 -5.58 5.51
C THR A 138 2.30 -4.38 6.23
N VAL A 139 1.44 -4.64 7.22
CA VAL A 139 0.89 -3.63 8.12
C VAL A 139 1.40 -3.93 9.53
N SER A 140 1.77 -2.89 10.29
CA SER A 140 2.13 -3.01 11.70
C SER A 140 1.01 -3.67 12.52
N ALA A 141 1.34 -4.38 13.61
CA ALA A 141 0.38 -5.20 14.35
C ALA A 141 -0.82 -4.44 14.95
N ALA A 142 -0.66 -3.17 15.34
CA ALA A 142 -1.71 -2.35 15.93
C ALA A 142 -1.77 -0.97 15.25
N PRO A 143 -2.20 -0.89 13.99
CA PRO A 143 -2.08 0.32 13.17
C PRO A 143 -3.17 1.37 13.49
N GLY A 144 -4.11 1.05 14.39
CA GLY A 144 -5.32 1.84 14.60
C GLY A 144 -6.41 1.55 13.57
N THR A 145 -7.13 2.59 13.16
CA THR A 145 -8.24 2.52 12.20
C THR A 145 -7.74 2.96 10.82
N MET A 146 -7.60 2.01 9.92
CA MET A 146 -7.04 2.22 8.58
C MET A 146 -7.52 1.16 7.59
N ASN A 147 -7.32 1.40 6.30
CA ASN A 147 -7.41 0.37 5.27
C ASN A 147 -6.10 0.26 4.46
N VAL A 148 -6.03 -0.76 3.61
CA VAL A 148 -5.07 -0.84 2.50
C VAL A 148 -5.90 -1.08 1.25
N ALA A 149 -5.86 -0.14 0.32
CA ALA A 149 -6.79 -0.10 -0.80
C ALA A 149 -6.11 0.34 -2.10
N TYR A 150 -6.67 -0.11 -3.21
CA TYR A 150 -6.55 0.61 -4.47
C TYR A 150 -7.59 1.71 -4.53
N ASP A 151 -7.28 2.77 -5.27
CA ASP A 151 -8.22 3.81 -5.63
C ASP A 151 -8.08 4.15 -7.12
N LEU A 152 -9.21 4.18 -7.84
CA LEU A 152 -9.26 4.40 -9.27
C LEU A 152 -10.10 5.64 -9.55
N TRP A 153 -9.49 6.61 -10.24
CA TRP A 153 -10.16 7.82 -10.67
C TRP A 153 -10.69 7.70 -12.08
N LEU A 154 -11.97 8.00 -12.29
CA LEU A 154 -12.62 7.94 -13.59
C LEU A 154 -13.19 9.28 -14.03
N HIS A 155 -13.14 9.53 -15.33
CA HIS A 155 -13.63 10.74 -15.98
C HIS A 155 -14.51 10.42 -17.20
N ASN A 156 -15.30 11.39 -17.64
CA ASN A 156 -16.07 11.31 -18.90
C ASN A 156 -15.22 11.52 -20.16
N LYS A 157 -13.95 11.91 -20.02
CA LYS A 157 -13.06 12.25 -21.15
C LYS A 157 -11.65 11.73 -20.90
N ASN A 158 -10.92 11.46 -22.00
CA ASN A 158 -9.51 11.03 -21.97
C ASN A 158 -8.49 12.19 -21.86
N THR A 159 -8.98 13.42 -21.79
CA THR A 159 -8.18 14.65 -21.72
C THR A 159 -8.26 15.33 -20.36
N ALA A 160 -8.72 14.63 -19.32
CA ALA A 160 -8.81 15.19 -17.97
C ALA A 160 -7.47 15.78 -17.49
N ASP A 161 -7.51 16.99 -16.95
CA ASP A 161 -6.38 17.69 -16.34
C ASP A 161 -6.69 18.12 -14.89
N TRP A 162 -5.95 19.08 -14.34
CA TRP A 162 -6.10 19.51 -12.94
C TRP A 162 -7.40 20.28 -12.66
N GLN A 163 -8.07 20.81 -13.70
CA GLN A 163 -9.31 21.58 -13.58
C GLN A 163 -10.55 20.68 -13.60
N ASP A 164 -10.37 19.44 -14.08
CA ASP A 164 -11.44 18.48 -14.21
C ASP A 164 -11.65 17.70 -12.91
N GLN A 165 -12.91 17.63 -12.49
CA GLN A 165 -13.29 16.76 -11.38
C GLN A 165 -13.51 15.33 -11.89
N PRO A 166 -13.18 14.32 -11.07
CA PRO A 166 -13.56 12.95 -11.35
C PRO A 166 -15.08 12.81 -11.31
N THR A 167 -15.60 11.83 -12.05
CA THR A 167 -17.04 11.54 -12.07
C THR A 167 -17.39 10.30 -11.28
N ASP A 168 -16.42 9.40 -11.12
CA ASP A 168 -16.56 8.17 -10.38
C ASP A 168 -15.21 7.81 -9.74
N GLU A 169 -15.28 7.15 -8.59
CA GLU A 169 -14.18 6.64 -7.82
C GLU A 169 -14.46 5.16 -7.51
N ILE A 170 -13.47 4.29 -7.74
CA ILE A 170 -13.60 2.87 -7.44
C ILE A 170 -12.48 2.46 -6.49
N MET A 171 -12.86 2.17 -5.25
CA MET A 171 -11.94 1.68 -4.25
C MET A 171 -11.98 0.16 -4.15
N ILE A 172 -10.82 -0.48 -3.96
CA ILE A 172 -10.71 -1.93 -3.78
C ILE A 172 -9.90 -2.20 -2.51
N TRP A 173 -10.57 -2.49 -1.40
CA TRP A 173 -9.96 -2.62 -0.09
C TRP A 173 -9.48 -4.06 0.14
N LEU A 174 -8.17 -4.25 0.20
CA LEU A 174 -7.52 -5.53 0.46
C LEU A 174 -7.47 -5.88 1.95
N ASN A 175 -7.36 -4.85 2.78
CA ASN A 175 -7.20 -4.97 4.22
C ASN A 175 -7.94 -3.81 4.91
N ARG A 176 -8.58 -4.08 6.05
CA ARG A 176 -9.11 -3.04 6.95
C ARG A 176 -8.86 -3.41 8.40
N GLN A 177 -8.61 -2.40 9.23
CA GLN A 177 -8.26 -2.53 10.64
C GLN A 177 -9.05 -1.53 11.48
N GLY A 178 -9.19 -1.83 12.77
CA GLY A 178 -9.72 -0.89 13.76
C GLY A 178 -11.14 -0.37 13.48
N GLY A 179 -11.96 -1.12 12.74
CA GLY A 179 -13.33 -0.73 12.41
C GLY A 179 -13.50 0.20 11.20
N ALA A 180 -12.46 0.40 10.38
CA ALA A 180 -12.56 1.21 9.17
C ALA A 180 -13.70 0.72 8.25
N GLY A 181 -14.51 1.65 7.76
CA GLY A 181 -15.66 1.38 6.90
C GLY A 181 -15.66 2.26 5.65
N PRO A 182 -16.10 1.73 4.49
CA PRO A 182 -16.19 2.51 3.26
C PRO A 182 -17.32 3.52 3.32
N LEU A 183 -17.28 4.50 2.42
CA LEU A 183 -18.38 5.44 2.21
C LEU A 183 -19.66 4.72 1.76
N GLY A 184 -20.80 5.19 2.26
CA GLY A 184 -22.11 4.85 1.73
C GLY A 184 -22.68 3.54 2.29
N THR A 185 -23.53 2.89 1.49
CA THR A 185 -24.32 1.72 1.93
C THR A 185 -23.98 0.48 1.13
N LYS A 186 -24.04 -0.69 1.78
CA LYS A 186 -23.81 -1.97 1.11
C LYS A 186 -24.88 -2.21 0.03
N TYR A 187 -24.42 -2.34 -1.21
CA TYR A 187 -25.24 -2.65 -2.39
C TYR A 187 -25.41 -4.16 -2.56
N GLY A 188 -24.36 -4.95 -2.33
CA GLY A 188 -24.38 -6.39 -2.54
C GLY A 188 -23.00 -7.03 -2.38
N SER A 189 -22.81 -8.21 -2.95
CA SER A 189 -21.51 -8.91 -2.94
C SER A 189 -21.17 -9.51 -4.30
N VAL A 190 -19.89 -9.80 -4.54
CA VAL A 190 -19.41 -10.39 -5.80
C VAL A 190 -18.15 -11.25 -5.57
N SER A 191 -17.98 -12.30 -6.37
CA SER A 191 -16.73 -13.06 -6.46
C SER A 191 -15.90 -12.54 -7.64
N LEU A 192 -14.70 -12.04 -7.37
CA LEU A 192 -13.74 -11.53 -8.38
C LEU A 192 -12.32 -11.86 -7.93
N GLY A 193 -11.44 -12.24 -8.87
CA GLY A 193 -10.02 -12.46 -8.58
C GLY A 193 -9.74 -13.47 -7.45
N GLY A 194 -10.59 -14.49 -7.29
CA GLY A 194 -10.45 -15.52 -6.26
C GLY A 194 -10.83 -15.07 -4.84
N ALA A 195 -11.57 -13.96 -4.69
CA ALA A 195 -12.05 -13.49 -3.40
C ALA A 195 -13.51 -13.00 -3.46
N MET A 196 -14.16 -13.00 -2.30
CA MET A 196 -15.47 -12.39 -2.10
C MET A 196 -15.32 -10.95 -1.63
N TRP A 197 -16.10 -10.07 -2.25
CA TRP A 197 -16.11 -8.63 -2.01
C TRP A 197 -17.52 -8.16 -1.70
N ASP A 198 -17.65 -7.32 -0.68
CA ASP A 198 -18.86 -6.53 -0.45
C ASP A 198 -18.75 -5.22 -1.22
N ILE A 199 -19.77 -4.89 -2.01
CA ILE A 199 -19.86 -3.66 -2.78
C ILE A 199 -20.64 -2.63 -1.97
N TYR A 200 -20.05 -1.45 -1.78
CA TYR A 200 -20.69 -0.28 -1.19
C TYR A 200 -20.83 0.82 -2.24
N GLN A 201 -21.87 1.64 -2.10
CA GLN A 201 -22.13 2.77 -2.97
C GLN A 201 -22.37 4.03 -2.14
N GLY A 202 -21.65 5.09 -2.48
CA GLY A 202 -21.77 6.43 -1.91
C GLY A 202 -21.75 7.52 -2.97
N ASP A 203 -21.96 8.76 -2.53
CA ASP A 203 -21.91 9.97 -3.36
C ASP A 203 -21.38 11.13 -2.52
N ILE A 204 -20.33 11.80 -3.00
CA ILE A 204 -19.69 12.98 -2.38
C ILE A 204 -19.54 14.15 -3.35
N GLY A 205 -20.34 14.17 -4.43
CA GLY A 205 -20.16 15.04 -5.59
C GLY A 205 -19.73 14.25 -6.83
N TRP A 206 -19.18 13.06 -6.63
CA TRP A 206 -19.05 11.98 -7.60
C TRP A 206 -19.45 10.65 -6.97
N LYS A 207 -19.70 9.63 -7.80
CA LYS A 207 -20.07 8.30 -7.32
C LYS A 207 -18.85 7.56 -6.78
N VAL A 208 -18.97 6.97 -5.61
CA VAL A 208 -17.91 6.13 -5.01
C VAL A 208 -18.41 4.71 -4.90
N TYR A 209 -17.63 3.77 -5.41
CA TYR A 209 -17.89 2.34 -5.35
C TYR A 209 -16.75 1.62 -4.64
N SER A 210 -17.00 1.10 -3.44
CA SER A 210 -15.96 0.39 -2.69
C SER A 210 -16.21 -1.11 -2.72
N PHE A 211 -15.23 -1.87 -3.20
CA PHE A 211 -15.16 -3.32 -3.08
C PHE A 211 -14.34 -3.68 -1.85
N VAL A 212 -15.01 -4.10 -0.78
CA VAL A 212 -14.35 -4.48 0.48
C VAL A 212 -14.19 -5.99 0.55
N ARG A 213 -12.93 -6.47 0.58
CA ARG A 213 -12.65 -7.91 0.68
C ARG A 213 -13.21 -8.43 2.00
N GLN A 214 -13.96 -9.53 1.96
CA GLN A 214 -14.57 -10.11 3.17
C GLN A 214 -13.52 -10.69 4.13
N THR A 215 -12.36 -11.08 3.62
CA THR A 215 -11.21 -11.54 4.42
C THR A 215 -10.02 -10.66 4.09
N ASN A 216 -9.31 -10.15 5.11
CA ASN A 216 -8.10 -9.38 4.88
C ASN A 216 -7.04 -10.20 4.13
N THR A 217 -6.25 -9.54 3.30
CA THR A 217 -5.04 -10.09 2.70
C THR A 217 -3.90 -9.08 2.81
N THR A 218 -2.67 -9.56 2.65
CA THR A 218 -1.45 -8.74 2.51
C THR A 218 -0.76 -8.94 1.17
N LYS A 219 -1.36 -9.78 0.30
CA LYS A 219 -0.90 -10.05 -1.05
C LYS A 219 -2.08 -10.23 -2.00
N ALA A 220 -2.04 -9.58 -3.15
CA ALA A 220 -3.06 -9.70 -4.17
C ALA A 220 -2.45 -9.62 -5.57
N SER A 221 -3.03 -10.40 -6.49
CA SER A 221 -2.83 -10.25 -7.93
C SER A 221 -4.20 -10.13 -8.57
N LEU A 222 -4.49 -8.97 -9.16
CA LEU A 222 -5.83 -8.60 -9.62
C LEU A 222 -5.80 -8.10 -11.06
N ASN A 223 -6.91 -8.24 -11.77
CA ASN A 223 -7.18 -7.49 -13.00
C ASN A 223 -8.21 -6.39 -12.67
N LEU A 224 -7.81 -5.12 -12.70
CA LEU A 224 -8.70 -4.01 -12.31
C LEU A 224 -9.88 -3.83 -13.27
N ASP A 225 -9.76 -4.28 -14.52
CA ASP A 225 -10.92 -4.33 -15.45
C ASP A 225 -12.05 -5.23 -14.90
N ASP A 226 -11.74 -6.29 -14.15
CA ASP A 226 -12.80 -7.16 -13.60
C ASP A 226 -13.75 -6.39 -12.66
N PHE A 227 -13.22 -5.38 -11.96
CA PHE A 227 -13.96 -4.52 -11.03
C PHE A 227 -14.77 -3.46 -11.76
N THR A 228 -14.21 -2.78 -12.76
CA THR A 228 -14.96 -1.83 -13.60
C THR A 228 -16.09 -2.56 -14.33
N GLN A 229 -15.83 -3.74 -14.90
CA GLN A 229 -16.83 -4.56 -15.57
C GLN A 229 -17.90 -5.09 -14.60
N ALA A 230 -17.57 -5.32 -13.33
CA ALA A 230 -18.56 -5.69 -12.33
C ALA A 230 -19.58 -4.56 -12.08
N LEU A 231 -19.16 -3.30 -12.14
CA LEU A 231 -20.06 -2.14 -12.05
C LEU A 231 -20.84 -1.93 -13.36
N VAL A 232 -20.21 -2.09 -14.52
CA VAL A 232 -20.87 -2.00 -15.84
C VAL A 232 -22.01 -3.02 -15.94
N ARG A 233 -21.77 -4.28 -15.59
CA ARG A 233 -22.81 -5.34 -15.62
C ARG A 233 -23.99 -5.04 -14.69
N ARG A 234 -23.76 -4.24 -13.65
CA ARG A 234 -24.79 -3.77 -12.71
C ARG A 234 -25.43 -2.44 -13.12
N LYS A 235 -25.05 -1.88 -14.27
CA LYS A 235 -25.47 -0.56 -14.75
C LYS A 235 -25.12 0.58 -13.79
N LEU A 236 -24.09 0.39 -12.97
CA LEU A 236 -23.58 1.40 -12.03
C LEU A 236 -22.49 2.28 -12.68
N LEU A 237 -21.80 1.77 -13.70
CA LEU A 237 -20.76 2.48 -14.43
C LEU A 237 -21.00 2.39 -15.94
N SER A 238 -20.77 3.48 -16.67
CA SER A 238 -20.84 3.48 -18.14
C SER A 238 -19.54 2.97 -18.77
N ASN A 239 -19.66 2.27 -19.90
CA ASN A 239 -18.52 1.86 -20.73
C ASN A 239 -17.79 3.05 -21.38
N ASP A 240 -18.41 4.22 -21.44
CA ASP A 240 -17.81 5.44 -22.01
C ASP A 240 -16.89 6.18 -21.02
N LYS A 241 -16.81 5.72 -19.77
CA LYS A 241 -15.90 6.27 -18.78
C LYS A 241 -14.46 5.92 -19.09
N TYR A 242 -13.55 6.75 -18.60
CA TYR A 242 -12.12 6.58 -18.73
C TYR A 242 -11.49 6.42 -17.35
N VAL A 243 -10.75 5.34 -17.11
CA VAL A 243 -9.87 5.22 -15.95
C VAL A 243 -8.65 6.10 -16.22
N SER A 244 -8.46 7.13 -15.42
CA SER A 244 -7.39 8.13 -15.57
C SER A 244 -6.28 7.99 -14.54
N GLY A 245 -6.60 7.51 -13.35
CA GLY A 245 -5.65 7.30 -12.26
C GLY A 245 -5.84 5.93 -11.62
N ILE A 246 -4.73 5.28 -11.27
CA ILE A 246 -4.71 4.06 -10.48
C ILE A 246 -3.74 4.27 -9.32
N GLU A 247 -4.26 4.13 -8.11
CA GLU A 247 -3.51 4.31 -6.89
C GLU A 247 -3.50 3.04 -6.05
N SER A 248 -2.48 2.91 -5.20
CA SER A 248 -2.41 1.86 -4.18
C SER A 248 -1.80 2.43 -2.91
N GLY A 249 -2.52 2.37 -1.80
CA GLY A 249 -2.14 3.08 -0.58
C GLY A 249 -2.93 2.68 0.65
N THR A 250 -2.92 3.57 1.64
CA THR A 250 -3.65 3.39 2.91
C THR A 250 -4.40 4.65 3.29
N GLU A 251 -5.71 4.53 3.50
CA GLU A 251 -6.48 5.56 4.19
C GLU A 251 -6.31 5.39 5.70
N VAL A 252 -5.91 6.48 6.36
CA VAL A 252 -5.74 6.50 7.82
C VAL A 252 -6.82 7.37 8.44
N PHE A 253 -7.60 6.78 9.35
CA PHE A 253 -8.64 7.51 10.11
C PHE A 253 -8.07 8.02 11.44
N LYS A 254 -7.34 7.16 12.15
CA LYS A 254 -6.61 7.46 13.39
C LYS A 254 -5.69 6.31 13.80
N GLY A 255 -4.70 6.62 14.63
CA GLY A 255 -3.78 5.66 15.23
C GLY A 255 -2.33 5.93 14.83
N ALA A 256 -1.45 5.05 15.31
CA ALA A 256 -0.05 5.03 14.92
C ALA A 256 0.26 3.69 14.25
N GLY A 257 0.77 3.73 13.04
CA GLY A 257 0.92 2.54 12.22
C GLY A 257 1.94 2.72 11.11
N ARG A 258 2.20 1.61 10.42
CA ARG A 258 3.12 1.54 9.30
C ARG A 258 2.60 0.59 8.23
N LEU A 259 2.70 1.01 6.97
CA LEU A 259 2.52 0.19 5.78
C LEU A 259 3.86 0.10 5.06
N ASP A 260 4.34 -1.11 4.81
CA ASP A 260 5.49 -1.34 3.93
C ASP A 260 5.05 -2.12 2.70
N THR A 261 5.06 -1.49 1.53
CA THR A 261 4.87 -2.15 0.25
C THR A 261 6.18 -2.85 -0.13
N LYS A 262 6.18 -4.19 -0.12
CA LYS A 262 7.33 -5.02 -0.47
C LYS A 262 7.52 -5.11 -1.97
N SER A 263 6.43 -5.21 -2.71
CA SER A 263 6.43 -5.10 -4.17
C SER A 263 5.09 -4.61 -4.67
N TYR A 264 5.12 -3.72 -5.66
CA TYR A 264 3.94 -3.25 -6.37
C TYR A 264 4.24 -3.06 -7.85
N SER A 265 3.32 -3.51 -8.70
CA SER A 265 3.37 -3.26 -10.14
C SER A 265 1.98 -3.25 -10.77
N VAL A 266 1.86 -2.49 -11.86
CA VAL A 266 0.69 -2.42 -12.74
C VAL A 266 1.18 -2.61 -14.19
N ASN A 267 0.54 -3.50 -14.92
CA ASN A 267 0.73 -3.72 -16.34
C ASN A 267 -0.62 -3.54 -17.07
N ILE A 268 -0.62 -2.73 -18.12
CA ILE A 268 -1.79 -2.45 -18.95
C ILE A 268 -1.51 -3.05 -20.33
N GLY A 269 -2.40 -3.92 -20.81
CA GLY A 269 -2.20 -4.69 -22.05
C GLY A 269 -1.38 -5.95 -21.85
#